data_AF-A0A349H0E6-F1
#
_entry.id   AF-A0A349H0E6-F1
#
_cell.length_a   1.000
_cell.length_b   1.000
_cell.length_c   1.000
_cell.angle_alpha   90.00
_cell.angle_beta   90.00
_cell.angle_gamma   90.00
#
_symmetry.space_group_name_H-M   'P 1'
#
loop_
_entity.id
_entity.type
_entity.pdbx_description
1 polymer ?
#
loop_
_entity_poly.entity_id
_entity_poly.type
_entity_poly.pdbx_seq_one_letter_code
_entity_poly.pdbx_strand_id
1 'polypeptide(L)'
;MAWKRQNRYDTSHVIYRFRGYFYETGAVSRRFKLELGTYEIPKNTHPSVNHPAQFLLAVDGRPITSKEQSGKLDGSIDLQRGLHRFEIWATGWNTSIGFDRRVKLLANLGVSEPTGDLIEVPASFFDPAVFPAEVLPHRNSPATISASKDGTEFTVKFAPDSRARLLKLAFLEQEGPVPVLNKITLRQPDGKTVLPVKEDFAELNKNSTLEILTGDKVTVRYVDDRFVTHNKETHERFLDVMFSNAQLDFQFFEMRKDRFDNDEPYYEQQLRFAHGQPVLLTVTDPDMDISPDVDTVTISVESSDGGQREFKATEDKDEPGTFRVWIKPVTAAAVADDEIKVGEGGTLTAIYRDAENTEPGVPTDRQASIRHAAFASPVLRLSHSTVTPIDFKSLPHPLVARELRPGFDRIDFTATGEDAP
;
A
#
# COMPACT_ATOMS: atom_id res chain seq x y z
N MET A 1 -35.34 17.72 -22.14
CA MET A 1 -34.29 18.60 -21.56
C MET A 1 -32.95 17.89 -21.71
N ALA A 2 -32.08 18.40 -22.58
CA ALA A 2 -30.77 17.84 -22.81
C ALA A 2 -29.83 18.30 -21.70
N TRP A 3 -29.26 17.34 -20.95
CA TRP A 3 -28.21 17.60 -19.97
C TRP A 3 -26.99 18.20 -20.69
N LYS A 4 -26.82 19.53 -20.60
CA LYS A 4 -25.60 20.23 -20.99
C LYS A 4 -24.84 20.57 -19.71
N ARG A 5 -23.79 19.80 -19.40
CA ARG A 5 -22.89 20.10 -18.28
C ARG A 5 -21.74 20.99 -18.77
N GLN A 6 -21.80 22.27 -18.41
CA GLN A 6 -20.67 23.19 -18.18
C GLN A 6 -19.65 23.50 -19.32
N ASN A 7 -20.05 23.61 -20.59
CA ASN A 7 -19.37 24.44 -21.62
C ASN A 7 -17.80 24.42 -21.70
N ARG A 8 -17.14 23.36 -21.27
CA ARG A 8 -15.67 23.16 -21.31
C ARG A 8 -15.38 21.71 -21.67
N TYR A 9 -14.53 21.51 -22.68
CA TYR A 9 -14.04 20.21 -23.10
C TYR A 9 -12.81 19.84 -22.27
N ASP A 10 -13.05 19.26 -21.10
CA ASP A 10 -12.10 18.35 -20.48
C ASP A 10 -12.92 17.31 -19.73
N THR A 11 -13.43 16.34 -20.48
CA THR A 11 -13.90 15.10 -19.87
C THR A 11 -12.64 14.28 -19.58
N SER A 12 -12.33 14.07 -18.31
CA SER A 12 -11.17 13.30 -17.88
C SER A 12 -11.39 11.83 -18.23
N HIS A 13 -10.44 11.20 -18.94
CA HIS A 13 -10.41 9.73 -19.04
C HIS A 13 -10.28 9.17 -17.63
N VAL A 14 -11.17 8.26 -17.24
CA VAL A 14 -11.05 7.56 -15.96
C VAL A 14 -10.26 6.28 -16.21
N ILE A 15 -9.26 6.05 -15.36
CA ILE A 15 -8.57 4.77 -15.28
C ILE A 15 -9.24 3.95 -14.18
N TYR A 16 -9.71 2.76 -14.52
CA TYR A 16 -10.30 1.83 -13.57
C TYR A 16 -9.49 0.53 -13.52
N ARG A 17 -9.49 -0.06 -12.32
CA ARG A 17 -8.78 -1.31 -12.01
C ARG A 17 -9.71 -2.27 -11.32
N PHE A 18 -9.91 -3.43 -11.93
CA PHE A 18 -10.55 -4.58 -11.31
C PHE A 18 -9.47 -5.54 -10.83
N ARG A 19 -9.71 -6.16 -9.67
CA ARG A 19 -8.69 -6.96 -8.98
C ARG A 19 -9.33 -8.16 -8.32
N GLY A 20 -8.76 -9.34 -8.57
CA GLY A 20 -9.07 -10.59 -7.88
C GLY A 20 -7.78 -11.25 -7.39
N TYR A 21 -7.83 -11.91 -6.24
CA TYR A 21 -6.72 -12.73 -5.74
C TYR A 21 -7.00 -14.19 -6.02
N PHE A 22 -5.98 -14.98 -6.31
CA PHE A 22 -6.09 -16.42 -6.51
C PHE A 22 -4.83 -17.12 -5.96
N TYR A 23 -4.94 -18.40 -5.65
CA TYR A 23 -3.83 -19.18 -5.09
C TYR A 23 -3.37 -20.28 -6.05
N GLU A 24 -2.07 -20.37 -6.28
CA GLU A 24 -1.45 -21.46 -7.02
C GLU A 24 -0.77 -22.44 -6.06
N THR A 25 -1.08 -23.73 -6.19
CA THR A 25 -0.55 -24.79 -5.31
C THR A 25 0.88 -25.22 -5.68
N GLY A 26 1.36 -24.84 -6.86
CA GLY A 26 2.66 -25.19 -7.40
C GLY A 26 3.11 -24.20 -8.47
N ALA A 27 4.31 -24.39 -9.02
CA ALA A 27 4.75 -23.62 -10.16
C ALA A 27 3.90 -23.96 -11.40
N VAL A 28 3.45 -22.94 -12.12
CA VAL A 28 2.55 -23.09 -13.27
C VAL A 28 2.76 -21.95 -14.27
N SER A 29 2.69 -22.28 -15.56
CA SER A 29 2.53 -21.27 -16.60
C SER A 29 1.04 -21.05 -16.84
N ARG A 30 0.54 -19.89 -16.41
CA ARG A 30 -0.89 -19.54 -16.44
C ARG A 30 -1.15 -18.59 -17.60
N ARG A 31 -2.07 -18.98 -18.48
CA ARG A 31 -2.60 -18.15 -19.56
C ARG A 31 -3.99 -17.65 -19.18
N PHE A 32 -4.21 -16.35 -19.35
CA PHE A 32 -5.50 -15.71 -19.16
C PHE A 32 -5.98 -15.09 -20.46
N LYS A 33 -7.29 -15.19 -20.72
CA LYS A 33 -7.95 -14.51 -21.83
C LYS A 33 -9.24 -13.87 -21.34
N LEU A 34 -9.41 -12.57 -21.58
CA LEU A 34 -10.65 -11.84 -21.32
C LEU A 34 -11.44 -11.69 -22.61
N GLU A 35 -12.64 -12.26 -22.64
CA GLU A 35 -13.60 -12.08 -23.73
C GLU A 35 -14.63 -11.04 -23.35
N LEU A 36 -14.70 -9.99 -24.15
CA LEU A 36 -15.66 -8.91 -24.01
C LEU A 36 -16.72 -9.05 -25.10
N GLY A 37 -18.00 -9.01 -24.70
CA GLY A 37 -19.12 -8.98 -25.63
C GLY A 37 -19.16 -7.71 -26.49
N THR A 38 -20.15 -7.67 -27.39
CA THR A 38 -20.33 -6.55 -28.33
C THR A 38 -20.44 -5.22 -27.62
N TYR A 39 -19.70 -4.22 -28.11
CA TYR A 39 -19.81 -2.86 -27.63
C TYR A 39 -21.02 -2.16 -28.26
N GLU A 40 -22.07 -1.93 -27.47
CA GLU A 40 -23.20 -1.12 -27.89
C GLU A 40 -23.10 0.29 -27.32
N ILE A 41 -23.12 1.28 -28.20
CA ILE A 41 -23.08 2.70 -27.83
C ILE A 41 -24.53 3.18 -27.68
N PRO A 42 -24.94 3.73 -26.52
CA PRO A 42 -26.30 4.23 -26.34
C PRO A 42 -26.67 5.28 -27.40
N LYS A 43 -27.93 5.27 -27.84
CA LYS A 43 -28.45 6.25 -28.79
C LYS A 43 -28.24 7.68 -28.25
N ASN A 44 -27.79 8.59 -29.12
CA ASN A 44 -27.45 9.99 -28.80
C ASN A 44 -26.18 10.20 -27.94
N THR A 45 -25.30 9.21 -27.86
CA THR A 45 -23.98 9.39 -27.24
C THR A 45 -23.11 10.32 -28.09
N HIS A 46 -22.50 11.32 -27.46
CA HIS A 46 -21.71 12.34 -28.15
C HIS A 46 -20.43 11.71 -28.77
N PRO A 47 -19.98 12.12 -29.98
CA PRO A 47 -18.82 11.53 -30.64
C PRO A 47 -17.52 11.58 -29.83
N SER A 48 -17.35 12.56 -28.95
CA SER A 48 -16.14 12.65 -28.11
C SER A 48 -16.01 11.51 -27.08
N VAL A 49 -17.11 10.81 -26.76
CA VAL A 49 -17.14 9.75 -25.72
C VAL A 49 -17.57 8.39 -26.28
N ASN A 50 -17.64 8.25 -27.62
CA ASN A 50 -18.11 7.04 -28.28
C ASN A 50 -17.00 6.00 -28.55
N HIS A 51 -15.76 6.31 -28.19
CA HIS A 51 -14.60 5.42 -28.36
C HIS A 51 -14.66 4.23 -27.38
N PRO A 52 -14.29 3.02 -27.81
CA PRO A 52 -14.24 1.87 -26.93
C PRO A 52 -13.14 2.05 -25.87
N ALA A 53 -13.40 1.54 -24.66
CA ALA A 53 -12.38 1.47 -23.61
C ALA A 53 -11.19 0.62 -24.06
N GLN A 54 -9.98 1.03 -23.67
CA GLN A 54 -8.79 0.22 -23.84
C GLN A 54 -8.57 -0.62 -22.59
N PHE A 55 -8.14 -1.86 -22.75
CA PHE A 55 -7.95 -2.80 -21.65
C PHE A 55 -6.52 -3.35 -21.65
N LEU A 56 -6.02 -3.65 -20.46
CA LEU A 56 -4.74 -4.28 -20.19
C LEU A 56 -4.96 -5.32 -19.09
N LEU A 57 -4.48 -6.55 -19.31
CA LEU A 57 -4.45 -7.56 -18.25
C LEU A 57 -3.08 -7.55 -17.58
N ALA A 58 -3.07 -7.73 -16.27
CA ALA A 58 -1.84 -7.89 -15.50
C ALA A 58 -1.99 -8.96 -14.43
N VAL A 59 -0.87 -9.56 -14.05
CA VAL A 59 -0.76 -10.44 -12.88
C VAL A 59 0.39 -9.95 -12.02
N ASP A 60 0.12 -9.72 -10.74
CA ASP A 60 1.07 -9.16 -9.77
C ASP A 60 1.70 -7.83 -10.25
N GLY A 61 0.88 -6.97 -10.86
CA GLY A 61 1.31 -5.71 -11.46
C GLY A 61 2.09 -5.84 -12.77
N ARG A 62 2.36 -7.06 -13.26
CA ARG A 62 3.07 -7.29 -14.54
C ARG A 62 2.07 -7.42 -15.69
N PRO A 63 2.12 -6.53 -16.70
CA PRO A 63 1.28 -6.65 -17.89
C PRO A 63 1.51 -7.98 -18.61
N ILE A 64 0.43 -8.69 -18.96
CA ILE A 64 0.50 -9.96 -19.71
C ILE A 64 -0.03 -9.83 -21.15
N THR A 65 -0.82 -8.79 -21.45
CA THR A 65 -1.29 -8.51 -22.81
C THR A 65 -0.20 -7.86 -23.65
N SER A 66 -0.08 -8.30 -24.90
CA SER A 66 0.89 -7.72 -25.85
C SER A 66 0.52 -6.29 -26.23
N LYS A 67 1.52 -5.39 -26.21
CA LYS A 67 1.39 -4.02 -26.72
C LYS A 67 1.25 -3.98 -28.26
N GLU A 68 1.74 -4.99 -28.95
CA GLU A 68 1.77 -5.08 -30.42
C GLU A 68 0.44 -5.59 -31.00
N GLN A 69 -0.35 -6.32 -30.20
CA GLN A 69 -1.65 -6.86 -30.58
C GLN A 69 -2.76 -6.14 -29.82
N SER A 70 -2.89 -4.83 -30.06
CA SER A 70 -3.91 -3.99 -29.41
C SER A 70 -5.32 -4.58 -29.61
N GLY A 71 -6.04 -4.77 -28.51
CA GLY A 71 -7.38 -5.39 -28.49
C GLY A 71 -7.38 -6.91 -28.25
N LYS A 72 -6.23 -7.60 -28.29
CA LYS A 72 -6.14 -8.99 -27.86
C LYS A 72 -5.89 -9.06 -26.35
N LEU A 73 -6.93 -9.36 -25.59
CA LEU A 73 -6.87 -9.47 -24.13
C LEU A 73 -6.51 -10.89 -23.73
N ASP A 74 -5.30 -11.32 -24.10
CA ASP A 74 -4.77 -12.66 -23.90
C ASP A 74 -3.28 -12.55 -23.54
N GLY A 75 -2.81 -13.36 -22.60
CA GLY A 75 -1.43 -13.35 -22.15
C GLY A 75 -1.10 -14.52 -21.23
N SER A 76 0.18 -14.87 -21.16
CA SER A 76 0.69 -15.93 -20.28
C SER A 76 1.74 -15.38 -19.32
N ILE A 77 1.83 -15.99 -18.14
CA ILE A 77 2.83 -15.67 -17.12
C ILE A 77 3.21 -16.93 -16.35
N ASP A 78 4.49 -17.06 -16.01
CA ASP A 78 4.96 -18.11 -15.12
C ASP A 78 4.82 -17.66 -13.66
N LEU A 79 4.10 -18.47 -12.89
CA LEU A 79 3.78 -18.24 -11.49
C LEU A 79 4.43 -19.32 -10.63
N GLN A 80 4.78 -18.94 -9.42
CA GLN A 80 5.24 -19.87 -8.39
C GLN A 80 4.07 -20.32 -7.53
N ARG A 81 4.30 -21.24 -6.61
CA ARG A 81 3.33 -21.50 -5.55
C ARG A 81 3.12 -20.23 -4.72
N GLY A 82 1.88 -19.81 -4.50
CA GLY A 82 1.59 -18.65 -3.68
C GLY A 82 0.29 -17.94 -4.03
N LEU A 83 0.07 -16.83 -3.34
CA LEU A 83 -1.02 -15.91 -3.63
C LEU A 83 -0.60 -14.98 -4.77
N HIS A 84 -1.46 -14.88 -5.77
CA HIS A 84 -1.29 -14.02 -6.92
C HIS A 84 -2.50 -13.11 -7.09
N ARG A 85 -2.30 -12.05 -7.86
CA ARG A 85 -3.29 -10.99 -8.05
C ARG A 85 -3.52 -10.77 -9.53
N PHE A 86 -4.71 -11.12 -10.01
CA PHE A 86 -5.15 -10.83 -11.36
C PHE A 86 -5.77 -9.43 -11.42
N GLU A 87 -5.41 -8.66 -12.45
CA GLU A 87 -5.80 -7.27 -12.61
C GLU A 87 -6.30 -7.01 -14.03
N ILE A 88 -7.43 -6.31 -14.15
CA ILE A 88 -7.92 -5.74 -15.40
C ILE A 88 -7.84 -4.22 -15.25
N TRP A 89 -6.95 -3.61 -16.03
CA TRP A 89 -6.85 -2.17 -16.15
C TRP A 89 -7.60 -1.72 -17.38
N ALA A 90 -8.32 -0.62 -17.28
CA ALA A 90 -8.91 -0.02 -18.45
C ALA A 90 -9.07 1.49 -18.35
N THR A 91 -9.08 2.13 -19.53
CA THR A 91 -9.26 3.57 -19.69
C THR A 91 -10.58 3.80 -20.42
N GLY A 92 -11.43 4.68 -19.87
CA GLY A 92 -12.68 5.01 -20.54
C GLY A 92 -13.55 6.02 -19.80
N TRP A 93 -14.75 6.21 -20.34
CA TRP A 93 -15.73 7.21 -19.91
C TRP A 93 -16.75 6.70 -18.87
N ASN A 94 -16.78 5.39 -18.65
CA ASN A 94 -17.71 4.71 -17.76
C ASN A 94 -16.95 3.66 -16.93
N THR A 95 -17.29 3.53 -15.64
CA THR A 95 -16.68 2.61 -14.68
C THR A 95 -17.20 1.17 -14.80
N SER A 96 -18.24 0.91 -15.59
CA SER A 96 -18.64 -0.45 -15.95
C SER A 96 -17.72 -1.00 -17.06
N ILE A 97 -17.08 -2.16 -16.85
CA ILE A 97 -16.26 -2.89 -17.86
C ILE A 97 -17.00 -3.05 -19.20
N GLY A 98 -18.33 -3.02 -19.17
CA GLY A 98 -19.15 -2.98 -20.36
C GLY A 98 -20.35 -2.08 -20.14
N PHE A 99 -20.65 -1.28 -21.16
CA PHE A 99 -22.00 -0.84 -21.47
C PHE A 99 -22.87 -2.09 -21.72
N ASP A 100 -23.33 -2.77 -20.68
CA ASP A 100 -24.10 -4.01 -20.74
C ASP A 100 -23.44 -5.19 -21.48
N ARG A 101 -22.09 -5.21 -21.56
CA ARG A 101 -21.37 -6.30 -22.22
C ARG A 101 -21.32 -7.55 -21.34
N ARG A 102 -21.49 -8.73 -21.95
CA ARG A 102 -21.07 -10.00 -21.31
C ARG A 102 -19.56 -10.03 -21.17
N VAL A 103 -19.05 -10.43 -20.01
CA VAL A 103 -17.62 -10.54 -19.73
C VAL A 103 -17.34 -11.99 -19.33
N LYS A 104 -16.36 -12.62 -19.98
CA LYS A 104 -15.86 -13.94 -19.60
C LYS A 104 -14.37 -13.89 -19.40
N LEU A 105 -13.91 -14.39 -18.26
CA LEU A 105 -12.50 -14.65 -18.03
C LEU A 105 -12.25 -16.14 -18.27
N LEU A 106 -11.29 -16.44 -19.14
CA LEU A 106 -10.85 -17.80 -19.42
C LEU A 106 -9.42 -18.00 -18.95
N ALA A 107 -9.09 -19.20 -18.49
CA ALA A 107 -7.72 -19.60 -18.17
C ALA A 107 -7.49 -21.10 -18.42
N ASN A 108 -6.22 -21.49 -18.55
CA ASN A 108 -5.79 -22.89 -18.69
C ASN A 108 -5.83 -23.62 -17.33
N LEU A 109 -6.98 -23.62 -16.65
CA LEU A 109 -7.11 -24.22 -15.32
C LEU A 109 -6.95 -25.74 -15.40
N GLY A 110 -6.25 -26.33 -14.42
CA GLY A 110 -6.01 -27.78 -14.34
C GLY A 110 -4.83 -28.31 -15.17
N VAL A 111 -4.15 -27.45 -15.94
CA VAL A 111 -2.93 -27.80 -16.68
C VAL A 111 -1.81 -26.81 -16.31
N SER A 112 -0.58 -27.30 -16.20
CA SER A 112 0.59 -26.49 -15.79
C SER A 112 1.27 -25.71 -16.92
N GLU A 113 0.83 -25.92 -18.17
CA GLU A 113 1.43 -25.34 -19.38
C GLU A 113 0.47 -24.39 -20.11
N PRO A 114 0.98 -23.32 -20.75
CA PRO A 114 0.15 -22.25 -21.32
C PRO A 114 -0.54 -22.66 -22.63
N THR A 115 -0.20 -23.83 -23.16
CA THR A 115 -0.78 -24.48 -24.34
C THR A 115 -2.08 -25.24 -24.02
N GLY A 116 -2.40 -25.41 -22.73
CA GLY A 116 -3.64 -26.06 -22.30
C GLY A 116 -4.90 -25.33 -22.75
N ASP A 117 -6.01 -26.08 -22.83
CA ASP A 117 -7.30 -25.53 -23.22
C ASP A 117 -7.77 -24.44 -22.25
N LEU A 118 -8.28 -23.35 -22.81
CA LEU A 118 -8.84 -22.25 -22.03
C LEU A 118 -10.29 -22.58 -21.64
N ILE A 119 -10.54 -22.66 -20.34
CA ILE A 119 -11.87 -22.86 -19.77
C ILE A 119 -12.32 -21.62 -18.99
N GLU A 120 -13.62 -21.46 -18.80
CA GLU A 120 -14.19 -20.35 -18.05
C GLU A 120 -13.75 -20.41 -16.58
N VAL A 121 -13.21 -19.30 -16.07
CA VAL A 121 -12.72 -19.21 -14.70
C VAL A 121 -13.92 -19.19 -13.74
N PRO A 122 -14.08 -20.19 -12.86
CA PRO A 122 -15.19 -20.20 -11.91
C PRO A 122 -15.00 -19.11 -10.85
N ALA A 123 -16.10 -18.58 -10.31
CA ALA A 123 -16.05 -17.57 -9.25
C ALA A 123 -15.26 -18.03 -8.02
N SER A 124 -15.30 -19.34 -7.71
CA SER A 124 -14.53 -19.96 -6.62
C SER A 124 -13.01 -19.83 -6.78
N PHE A 125 -12.51 -19.56 -7.99
CA PHE A 125 -11.08 -19.32 -8.22
C PHE A 125 -10.58 -18.06 -7.49
N PHE A 126 -11.47 -17.08 -7.27
CA PHE A 126 -11.18 -15.84 -6.56
C PHE A 126 -11.75 -15.80 -5.13
N ASP A 127 -12.30 -16.90 -4.64
CA ASP A 127 -12.91 -16.96 -3.31
C ASP A 127 -11.83 -17.08 -2.22
N PRO A 128 -11.68 -16.07 -1.34
CA PRO A 128 -10.70 -16.13 -0.26
C PRO A 128 -10.87 -17.36 0.66
N ALA A 129 -12.07 -17.93 0.75
CA ALA A 129 -12.35 -19.09 1.59
C ALA A 129 -11.66 -20.38 1.10
N VAL A 130 -11.24 -20.45 -0.18
CA VAL A 130 -10.52 -21.62 -0.71
C VAL A 130 -9.01 -21.50 -0.59
N PHE A 131 -8.48 -20.36 -0.14
CA PHE A 131 -7.03 -20.18 0.03
C PHE A 131 -6.56 -20.87 1.30
N PRO A 132 -5.29 -21.33 1.36
CA PRO A 132 -4.74 -21.84 2.61
C PRO A 132 -4.81 -20.77 3.71
N ALA A 133 -5.00 -21.20 4.95
CA ALA A 133 -5.03 -20.30 6.10
C ALA A 133 -3.79 -19.40 6.13
N GLU A 134 -3.96 -18.16 6.56
CA GLU A 134 -2.91 -17.14 6.72
C GLU A 134 -2.30 -16.56 5.43
N VAL A 135 -2.65 -17.07 4.25
CA VAL A 135 -2.07 -16.59 2.98
C VAL A 135 -2.57 -15.20 2.55
N LEU A 136 -3.81 -14.87 2.91
CA LEU A 136 -4.31 -13.49 2.89
C LEU A 136 -4.31 -12.96 4.31
N PRO A 137 -3.29 -12.19 4.74
CA PRO A 137 -3.38 -11.43 5.98
C PRO A 137 -4.45 -10.35 5.78
N HIS A 138 -5.69 -10.67 6.12
CA HIS A 138 -6.76 -9.70 6.16
C HIS A 138 -6.47 -8.73 7.30
N ARG A 139 -6.19 -7.46 6.97
CA ARG A 139 -6.05 -6.41 8.00
C ARG A 139 -7.26 -6.41 8.95
N ASN A 140 -8.46 -6.60 8.38
CA ASN A 140 -9.69 -6.85 9.11
C ASN A 140 -10.29 -8.16 8.59
N SER A 141 -10.46 -9.15 9.45
CA SER A 141 -11.20 -10.36 9.10
C SER A 141 -12.68 -10.04 8.81
N PRO A 142 -13.38 -10.88 8.00
CA PRO A 142 -14.78 -10.66 7.67
C PRO A 142 -15.66 -10.45 8.90
N ALA A 143 -16.56 -9.46 8.83
CA ALA A 143 -17.55 -9.22 9.87
C ALA A 143 -18.71 -10.21 9.77
N THR A 144 -19.30 -10.56 10.91
CA THR A 144 -20.57 -11.32 10.91
C THR A 144 -21.74 -10.35 10.87
N ILE A 145 -22.73 -10.64 10.02
CA ILE A 145 -23.95 -9.85 9.89
C ILE A 145 -25.13 -10.68 10.37
N SER A 146 -25.97 -10.08 11.21
CA SER A 146 -27.22 -10.70 11.69
C SER A 146 -28.38 -9.73 11.50
N ALA A 147 -29.50 -10.25 10.99
CA ALA A 147 -30.71 -9.47 10.80
C ALA A 147 -31.69 -9.69 11.97
N SER A 148 -32.49 -8.69 12.28
CA SER A 148 -33.65 -8.82 13.17
C SER A 148 -34.72 -9.74 12.55
N LYS A 149 -35.65 -10.23 13.37
CA LYS A 149 -36.71 -11.16 12.94
C LYS A 149 -37.60 -10.60 11.83
N ASP A 150 -37.78 -9.29 11.80
CA ASP A 150 -38.58 -8.55 10.82
C ASP A 150 -37.73 -8.01 9.65
N GLY A 151 -36.41 -8.23 9.65
CA GLY A 151 -35.51 -7.83 8.57
C GLY A 151 -35.26 -6.31 8.45
N THR A 152 -35.63 -5.53 9.47
CA THR A 152 -35.53 -4.06 9.45
C THR A 152 -34.24 -3.53 10.09
N GLU A 153 -33.60 -4.33 10.94
CA GLU A 153 -32.36 -3.98 11.63
C GLU A 153 -31.27 -5.01 11.34
N PHE A 154 -30.06 -4.52 11.04
CA PHE A 154 -28.89 -5.35 10.78
C PHE A 154 -27.79 -5.00 11.79
N THR A 155 -27.36 -6.01 12.56
CA THR A 155 -26.21 -5.90 13.46
C THR A 155 -24.98 -6.48 12.77
N VAL A 156 -23.98 -5.63 12.56
CA VAL A 156 -22.67 -6.00 12.04
C VAL A 156 -21.67 -6.09 13.19
N LYS A 157 -21.09 -7.27 13.40
CA LYS A 157 -20.01 -7.48 14.37
C LYS A 157 -18.70 -7.67 13.61
N PHE A 158 -17.85 -6.64 13.66
CA PHE A 158 -16.49 -6.70 13.14
C PHE A 158 -15.66 -7.69 13.95
N ALA A 159 -14.70 -8.34 13.29
CA ALA A 159 -13.76 -9.23 13.97
C ALA A 159 -12.93 -8.45 15.00
N PRO A 160 -12.39 -9.13 16.03
CA PRO A 160 -11.43 -8.53 16.96
C PRO A 160 -10.31 -7.79 16.22
N ASP A 161 -9.85 -6.69 16.81
CA ASP A 161 -8.77 -5.86 16.27
C ASP A 161 -9.01 -5.24 14.88
N SER A 162 -10.26 -5.26 14.39
CA SER A 162 -10.61 -4.56 13.14
C SER A 162 -10.37 -3.06 13.27
N ARG A 163 -9.59 -2.50 12.33
CA ARG A 163 -9.26 -1.08 12.25
C ARG A 163 -9.69 -0.50 10.91
N ALA A 164 -10.46 0.58 10.94
CA ALA A 164 -10.87 1.31 9.75
C ALA A 164 -11.02 2.80 10.06
N ARG A 165 -10.58 3.65 9.12
CA ARG A 165 -10.90 5.09 9.11
C ARG A 165 -12.18 5.38 8.34
N LEU A 166 -12.41 4.65 7.25
CA LEU A 166 -13.59 4.79 6.40
C LEU A 166 -14.43 3.51 6.43
N LEU A 167 -15.74 3.69 6.55
CA LEU A 167 -16.73 2.64 6.39
C LEU A 167 -17.56 2.91 5.14
N LYS A 168 -17.61 1.95 4.23
CA LYS A 168 -18.48 1.99 3.05
C LYS A 168 -19.55 0.93 3.22
N LEU A 169 -20.81 1.38 3.28
CA LEU A 169 -21.97 0.51 3.16
C LEU A 169 -22.39 0.45 1.69
N ALA A 170 -22.52 -0.75 1.15
CA ALA A 170 -22.99 -0.98 -0.21
C ALA A 170 -24.12 -2.00 -0.20
N PHE A 171 -25.27 -1.63 -0.79
CA PHE A 171 -26.35 -2.55 -1.09
C PHE A 171 -26.05 -3.18 -2.46
N LEU A 172 -25.65 -4.45 -2.46
CA LEU A 172 -25.21 -5.14 -3.67
C LEU A 172 -26.40 -5.62 -4.52
N GLU A 173 -27.45 -6.06 -3.84
CA GLU A 173 -28.66 -6.60 -4.46
C GLU A 173 -29.86 -6.31 -3.55
N GLN A 174 -31.04 -6.16 -4.15
CA GLN A 174 -32.28 -5.98 -3.43
C GLN A 174 -33.46 -6.56 -4.20
N GLU A 175 -34.27 -7.37 -3.54
CA GLU A 175 -35.55 -7.83 -4.07
C GLU A 175 -36.67 -6.93 -3.53
N GLY A 176 -37.42 -6.29 -4.43
CA GLY A 176 -38.55 -5.44 -4.06
C GLY A 176 -38.23 -3.93 -3.98
N PRO A 177 -38.93 -3.17 -3.11
CA PRO A 177 -38.77 -1.73 -2.99
C PRO A 177 -37.38 -1.30 -2.52
N VAL A 178 -36.88 -0.20 -3.06
CA VAL A 178 -35.57 0.39 -2.75
C VAL A 178 -35.37 0.54 -1.23
N PRO A 179 -34.30 -0.02 -0.63
CA PRO A 179 -34.08 0.10 0.80
C PRO A 179 -33.82 1.56 1.17
N VAL A 180 -34.43 1.99 2.27
CA VAL A 180 -34.18 3.31 2.87
C VAL A 180 -33.37 3.11 4.14
N LEU A 181 -32.20 3.76 4.22
CA LEU A 181 -31.37 3.74 5.40
C LEU A 181 -31.84 4.81 6.38
N ASN A 182 -32.53 4.39 7.44
CA ASN A 182 -33.09 5.30 8.44
C ASN A 182 -32.05 5.79 9.47
N LYS A 183 -31.22 4.87 9.99
CA LYS A 183 -30.24 5.16 11.05
C LYS A 183 -29.02 4.25 10.94
N ILE A 184 -27.85 4.81 11.20
CA ILE A 184 -26.61 4.05 11.42
C ILE A 184 -26.15 4.32 12.85
N THR A 185 -25.73 3.27 13.55
CA THR A 185 -25.06 3.38 14.85
C THR A 185 -23.75 2.62 14.79
N LEU A 186 -22.69 3.22 15.32
CA LEU A 186 -21.36 2.62 15.38
C LEU A 186 -20.78 2.84 16.77
N ARG A 187 -20.19 1.80 17.34
CA ARG A 187 -19.51 1.83 18.64
C ARG A 187 -18.10 1.29 18.52
N GLN A 188 -17.19 1.86 19.29
CA GLN A 188 -15.86 1.31 19.52
C GLN A 188 -15.95 0.03 20.38
N PRO A 189 -14.87 -0.79 20.42
CA PRO A 189 -14.82 -2.00 21.26
C PRO A 189 -15.08 -1.74 22.75
N ASP A 190 -14.73 -0.56 23.25
CA ASP A 190 -14.96 -0.11 24.63
C ASP A 190 -16.41 0.36 24.89
N GLY A 191 -17.28 0.30 23.87
CA GLY A 191 -18.68 0.73 23.92
C GLY A 191 -18.92 2.20 23.61
N LYS A 192 -17.86 3.01 23.42
CA LYS A 192 -17.96 4.44 23.09
C LYS A 192 -18.65 4.61 21.75
N THR A 193 -19.68 5.46 21.71
CA THR A 193 -20.42 5.77 20.48
C THR A 193 -19.54 6.60 19.53
N VAL A 194 -19.44 6.16 18.28
CA VAL A 194 -18.80 6.87 17.17
C VAL A 194 -19.84 7.51 16.26
N LEU A 195 -20.93 6.77 15.97
CA LEU A 195 -22.07 7.27 15.21
C LEU A 195 -23.37 7.03 16.00
N PRO A 196 -24.32 7.98 15.99
CA PRO A 196 -24.21 9.31 15.38
C PRO A 196 -23.18 10.20 16.11
N VAL A 197 -22.56 11.12 15.38
CA VAL A 197 -21.72 12.16 15.98
C VAL A 197 -22.58 13.11 16.82
N LYS A 198 -21.96 13.81 17.77
CA LYS A 198 -22.66 14.73 18.67
C LYS A 198 -23.07 16.01 17.95
N GLU A 199 -22.25 16.48 17.02
CA GLU A 199 -22.46 17.69 16.24
C GLU A 199 -23.38 17.44 15.05
N ASP A 200 -24.30 18.37 14.79
CA ASP A 200 -25.05 18.41 13.53
C ASP A 200 -24.21 19.14 12.48
N PHE A 201 -23.63 18.40 11.54
CA PHE A 201 -22.82 18.99 10.47
C PHE A 201 -23.63 19.87 9.50
N ALA A 202 -24.96 19.83 9.52
CA ALA A 202 -25.77 20.81 8.77
C ALA A 202 -25.60 22.24 9.29
N GLU A 203 -25.19 22.41 10.55
CA GLU A 203 -24.86 23.71 11.14
C GLU A 203 -23.49 24.24 10.69
N LEU A 204 -22.57 23.38 10.21
CA LEU A 204 -21.28 23.83 9.67
C LEU A 204 -21.46 24.74 8.44
N ASN A 205 -22.50 24.52 7.64
CA ASN A 205 -22.83 25.37 6.49
C ASN A 205 -23.14 26.83 6.86
N LYS A 206 -23.29 27.14 8.15
CA LYS A 206 -23.63 28.48 8.64
C LYS A 206 -22.44 29.20 9.30
N ASN A 207 -21.28 28.56 9.43
CA ASN A 207 -20.10 29.17 10.03
C ASN A 207 -19.23 29.88 8.97
N SER A 208 -18.22 30.64 9.40
CA SER A 208 -17.24 31.29 8.52
C SER A 208 -15.90 30.57 8.50
N THR A 209 -15.91 29.28 8.84
CA THR A 209 -14.71 28.42 8.88
C THR A 209 -14.68 27.59 7.61
N LEU A 210 -13.52 27.54 6.96
CA LEU A 210 -13.30 26.60 5.87
C LEU A 210 -13.04 25.22 6.47
N GLU A 211 -14.08 24.39 6.48
CA GLU A 211 -14.00 22.98 6.89
C GLU A 211 -13.50 22.15 5.71
N ILE A 212 -12.43 21.38 5.92
CA ILE A 212 -11.75 20.62 4.86
C ILE A 212 -11.66 19.17 5.30
N LEU A 213 -11.96 18.25 4.38
CA LEU A 213 -11.78 16.81 4.57
C LEU A 213 -10.58 16.30 3.78
N THR A 214 -10.01 15.18 4.23
CA THR A 214 -8.97 14.48 3.47
C THR A 214 -9.49 14.08 2.09
N GLY A 215 -8.74 14.41 1.05
CA GLY A 215 -9.13 14.22 -0.35
C GLY A 215 -9.83 15.43 -0.98
N ASP A 216 -10.14 16.47 -0.20
CA ASP A 216 -10.61 17.73 -0.75
C ASP A 216 -9.49 18.46 -1.49
N LYS A 217 -9.91 19.29 -2.45
CA LYS A 217 -9.03 20.17 -3.21
C LYS A 217 -9.43 21.60 -3.00
N VAL A 218 -8.58 22.36 -2.29
CA VAL A 218 -8.79 23.80 -2.12
C VAL A 218 -8.21 24.52 -3.32
N THR A 219 -9.04 25.32 -3.99
CA THR A 219 -8.62 26.14 -5.13
C THR A 219 -8.69 27.60 -4.74
N VAL A 220 -7.54 28.27 -4.73
CA VAL A 220 -7.46 29.72 -4.56
C VAL A 220 -7.33 30.33 -5.93
N ARG A 221 -8.32 31.16 -6.31
CA ARG A 221 -8.33 31.90 -7.56
C ARG A 221 -8.30 33.39 -7.28
N TYR A 222 -7.25 34.05 -7.74
CA TYR A 222 -7.15 35.50 -7.76
C TYR A 222 -7.37 36.00 -9.19
N VAL A 223 -8.23 36.99 -9.35
CA VAL A 223 -8.45 37.67 -10.62
C VAL A 223 -7.87 39.07 -10.49
N ASP A 224 -6.81 39.35 -11.23
CA ASP A 224 -6.15 40.64 -11.26
C ASP A 224 -6.89 41.56 -12.23
N ASP A 225 -7.23 42.77 -11.80
CA ASP A 225 -7.85 43.79 -12.65
C ASP A 225 -6.83 44.50 -13.56
N ARG A 226 -5.53 44.27 -13.34
CA ARG A 226 -4.42 44.86 -14.10
C ARG A 226 -3.43 43.79 -14.56
N PHE A 227 -3.70 43.21 -15.71
CA PHE A 227 -2.86 42.17 -16.31
C PHE A 227 -2.13 42.66 -17.57
N VAL A 228 -0.92 42.12 -17.80
CA VAL A 228 -0.11 42.43 -18.98
C VAL A 228 -0.68 41.74 -20.25
N THR A 229 -1.25 40.55 -20.09
CA THR A 229 -1.93 39.80 -21.15
C THR A 229 -3.12 39.07 -20.56
N HIS A 230 -4.18 38.85 -21.34
CA HIS A 230 -5.43 38.23 -20.87
C HIS A 230 -5.23 36.86 -20.20
N ASN A 231 -4.19 36.12 -20.59
CA ASN A 231 -3.85 34.83 -19.97
C ASN A 231 -3.23 34.94 -18.56
N LYS A 232 -2.88 36.14 -18.10
CA LYS A 232 -2.35 36.43 -16.76
C LYS A 232 -3.38 37.14 -15.87
N GLU A 233 -4.61 37.32 -16.35
CA GLU A 233 -5.70 37.90 -15.58
C GLU A 233 -6.11 37.01 -14.40
N THR A 234 -6.00 35.69 -14.54
CA THR A 234 -6.39 34.74 -13.51
C THR A 234 -5.18 33.95 -13.02
N HIS A 235 -4.98 33.97 -11.70
CA HIS A 235 -3.98 33.17 -11.00
C HIS A 235 -4.69 32.11 -10.17
N GLU A 236 -4.42 30.84 -10.47
CA GLU A 236 -4.95 29.72 -9.71
C GLU A 236 -3.81 28.98 -8.99
N ARG A 237 -4.09 28.60 -7.75
CA ARG A 237 -3.30 27.67 -6.96
C ARG A 237 -4.19 26.59 -6.38
N PHE A 238 -3.63 25.41 -6.27
CA PHE A 238 -4.31 24.23 -5.75
C PHE A 238 -3.56 23.75 -4.52
N LEU A 239 -4.32 23.39 -3.49
CA LEU A 239 -3.84 22.66 -2.34
C LEU A 239 -4.63 21.36 -2.27
N ASP A 240 -3.92 20.25 -2.43
CA ASP A 240 -4.48 18.91 -2.24
C ASP A 240 -4.34 18.55 -0.75
N VAL A 241 -5.45 18.18 -0.11
CA VAL A 241 -5.48 17.97 1.33
C VAL A 241 -5.35 16.48 1.60
N MET A 242 -4.18 16.06 2.08
CA MET A 242 -3.86 14.66 2.35
C MET A 242 -2.94 14.53 3.56
N PHE A 243 -3.05 13.39 4.24
CA PHE A 243 -2.11 13.00 5.28
C PHE A 243 -0.79 12.53 4.68
N SER A 244 0.28 12.74 5.43
CA SER A 244 1.62 12.26 5.11
C SER A 244 1.79 10.83 5.60
N ASN A 245 2.71 10.07 5.00
CA ASN A 245 3.13 8.79 5.58
C ASN A 245 4.43 9.04 6.31
N ALA A 246 4.44 8.86 7.63
CA ALA A 246 5.62 9.14 8.41
C ALA A 246 6.77 8.19 8.04
N GLN A 247 7.98 8.74 8.03
CA GLN A 247 9.22 7.99 7.88
C GLN A 247 10.01 8.03 9.19
N LEU A 248 10.66 6.92 9.52
CA LEU A 248 11.48 6.77 10.71
C LEU A 248 12.80 6.14 10.27
N ASP A 249 13.91 6.79 10.58
CA ASP A 249 15.24 6.33 10.17
C ASP A 249 16.31 6.66 11.21
N PHE A 250 17.29 5.77 11.32
CA PHE A 250 18.58 6.12 11.92
C PHE A 250 19.45 6.78 10.85
N GLN A 251 20.01 7.94 11.15
CA GLN A 251 20.75 8.75 10.19
C GLN A 251 22.17 9.02 10.66
N PHE A 252 23.11 8.97 9.72
CA PHE A 252 24.42 9.55 9.86
C PHE A 252 24.32 11.01 9.45
N PHE A 253 24.97 11.87 10.23
CA PHE A 253 24.96 13.31 10.03
C PHE A 253 26.39 13.84 9.93
N GLU A 254 26.61 14.66 8.91
CA GLU A 254 27.88 15.35 8.69
C GLU A 254 27.61 16.71 8.04
N MET A 255 28.35 17.75 8.44
CA MET A 255 28.37 19.01 7.67
C MET A 255 29.35 18.86 6.51
N ARG A 256 28.88 19.05 5.28
CA ARG A 256 29.69 18.97 4.06
C ARG A 256 29.76 20.32 3.37
N LYS A 257 30.82 20.56 2.61
CA LYS A 257 30.92 21.74 1.76
C LYS A 257 30.13 21.53 0.46
N ASP A 258 29.24 22.46 0.14
CA ASP A 258 28.57 22.51 -1.16
C ASP A 258 29.56 22.95 -2.26
N ARG A 259 29.08 23.02 -3.51
CA ARG A 259 29.89 23.47 -4.67
C ARG A 259 30.34 24.94 -4.59
N PHE A 260 29.87 25.70 -3.60
CA PHE A 260 30.15 27.11 -3.36
C PHE A 260 30.88 27.35 -2.02
N ASP A 261 31.38 26.29 -1.37
CA ASP A 261 32.07 26.31 -0.07
C ASP A 261 31.19 26.72 1.15
N ASN A 262 29.86 26.65 0.99
CA ASN A 262 28.93 26.76 2.12
C ASN A 262 28.82 25.44 2.86
N ASP A 263 28.62 25.48 4.18
CA ASP A 263 28.31 24.29 4.96
C ASP A 263 26.85 23.87 4.70
N GLU A 264 26.65 22.62 4.31
CA GLU A 264 25.35 22.01 4.04
C GLU A 264 25.23 20.71 4.86
N PRO A 265 24.11 20.52 5.59
CA PRO A 265 23.90 19.29 6.35
C PRO A 265 23.71 18.12 5.39
N TYR A 266 24.47 17.05 5.61
CA TYR A 266 24.36 15.81 4.87
C TYR A 266 23.82 14.70 5.78
N TYR A 267 22.74 14.07 5.31
CA TYR A 267 22.11 12.94 5.98
C TYR A 267 22.15 11.70 5.08
N GLU A 268 22.50 10.56 5.65
CA GLU A 268 22.36 9.25 5.01
C GLU A 268 21.87 8.21 6.01
N GLN A 269 21.25 7.13 5.52
CA GLN A 269 20.77 6.07 6.41
C GLN A 269 21.95 5.36 7.10
N GLN A 270 21.94 5.35 8.44
CA GLN A 270 22.96 4.69 9.23
C GLN A 270 22.56 3.24 9.53
N LEU A 271 23.33 2.29 9.00
CA LEU A 271 23.05 0.86 9.17
C LEU A 271 23.71 0.25 10.41
N ARG A 272 24.76 0.90 10.93
CA ARG A 272 25.53 0.41 12.08
C ARG A 272 25.93 1.50 13.05
N PHE A 273 25.96 1.17 14.34
CA PHE A 273 26.43 2.08 15.40
C PHE A 273 27.62 1.51 16.16
N ALA A 274 28.40 2.39 16.79
CA ALA A 274 29.41 2.04 17.78
C ALA A 274 28.90 2.40 19.19
N HIS A 275 29.25 1.60 20.20
CA HIS A 275 28.91 1.96 21.58
C HIS A 275 29.56 3.28 22.01
N GLY A 276 28.85 4.04 22.82
CA GLY A 276 29.29 5.32 23.37
C GLY A 276 29.27 6.48 22.38
N GLN A 277 28.97 6.23 21.10
CA GLN A 277 28.79 7.26 20.08
C GLN A 277 27.30 7.56 19.90
N PRO A 278 26.88 8.83 19.86
CA PRO A 278 25.49 9.18 19.61
C PRO A 278 25.10 8.82 18.16
N VAL A 279 23.85 8.42 18.00
CA VAL A 279 23.21 8.08 16.73
C VAL A 279 21.99 8.99 16.60
N LEU A 280 21.79 9.58 15.42
CA LEU A 280 20.64 10.43 15.15
C LEU A 280 19.45 9.55 14.75
N LEU A 281 18.32 9.76 15.42
CA LEU A 281 17.04 9.18 15.07
C LEU A 281 16.14 10.30 14.57
N THR A 282 15.62 10.13 13.36
CA THR A 282 14.82 11.14 12.67
C THR A 282 13.43 10.58 12.34
N VAL A 283 12.40 11.36 12.64
CA VAL A 283 11.03 11.15 12.16
C VAL A 283 10.71 12.27 11.19
N THR A 284 10.29 11.93 9.98
CA THR A 284 9.70 12.90 9.05
C THR A 284 8.20 12.64 9.02
N ASP A 285 7.44 13.53 9.66
CA ASP A 285 5.99 13.48 9.75
C ASP A 285 5.42 14.91 9.75
N PRO A 286 5.18 15.50 8.56
CA PRO A 286 4.60 16.83 8.44
C PRO A 286 3.24 17.00 9.12
N ASP A 287 2.52 15.91 9.41
CA ASP A 287 1.21 16.00 10.06
C ASP A 287 1.31 16.34 11.55
N MET A 288 2.53 16.26 12.13
CA MET A 288 2.83 16.59 13.52
C MET A 288 3.39 18.01 13.71
N ASP A 289 3.63 18.76 12.62
CA ASP A 289 3.83 20.21 12.64
C ASP A 289 2.45 20.88 12.75
N ILE A 290 1.99 21.05 13.99
CA ILE A 290 0.63 21.49 14.30
C ILE A 290 0.58 22.90 14.90
N SER A 291 1.76 23.46 15.20
CA SER A 291 1.87 24.74 15.87
C SER A 291 2.97 25.61 15.23
N PRO A 292 2.92 26.94 15.38
CA PRO A 292 4.00 27.81 14.94
C PRO A 292 5.25 27.71 15.83
N ASP A 293 5.16 27.01 16.97
CA ASP A 293 6.24 26.77 17.90
C ASP A 293 6.87 25.39 17.61
N VAL A 294 8.05 25.12 18.18
CA VAL A 294 8.73 23.83 17.99
C VAL A 294 7.92 22.70 18.62
N ASP A 295 7.44 21.78 17.79
CA ASP A 295 6.68 20.63 18.24
C ASP A 295 7.61 19.46 18.68
N THR A 296 7.02 18.47 19.37
CA THR A 296 7.76 17.27 19.80
C THR A 296 6.96 16.00 19.57
N VAL A 297 7.66 14.92 19.23
CA VAL A 297 7.09 13.58 19.08
C VAL A 297 7.81 12.57 19.97
N THR A 298 7.11 11.52 20.37
CA THR A 298 7.67 10.45 21.21
C THR A 298 7.98 9.22 20.36
N ILE A 299 9.19 8.67 20.53
CA ILE A 299 9.67 7.49 19.83
C ILE A 299 10.09 6.44 20.86
N SER A 300 9.58 5.22 20.73
CA SER A 300 10.00 4.10 21.56
C SER A 300 11.17 3.39 20.90
N VAL A 301 12.25 3.13 21.64
CA VAL A 301 13.39 2.34 21.14
C VAL A 301 13.58 1.12 22.02
N GLU A 302 13.59 -0.03 21.38
CA GLU A 302 13.78 -1.35 21.98
C GLU A 302 15.16 -1.90 21.67
N SER A 303 15.75 -2.61 22.63
CA SER A 303 17.03 -3.29 22.50
C SER A 303 16.82 -4.79 22.35
N SER A 304 17.60 -5.43 21.46
CA SER A 304 17.61 -6.88 21.28
C SER A 304 17.95 -7.67 22.56
N ASP A 305 18.61 -7.02 23.51
CA ASP A 305 19.01 -7.63 24.79
C ASP A 305 17.91 -7.54 25.86
N GLY A 306 16.76 -6.97 25.50
CA GLY A 306 15.70 -6.60 26.41
C GLY A 306 15.86 -5.18 26.94
N GLY A 307 14.74 -4.48 27.03
CA GLY A 307 14.66 -3.09 27.47
C GLY A 307 14.05 -2.19 26.39
N GLN A 308 13.24 -1.25 26.85
CA GLN A 308 12.54 -0.28 26.03
C GLN A 308 12.67 1.09 26.71
N ARG A 309 12.96 2.12 25.94
CA ARG A 309 12.96 3.52 26.41
C ARG A 309 12.24 4.42 25.42
N GLU A 310 11.58 5.43 25.94
CA GLU A 310 10.98 6.49 25.14
C GLU A 310 11.94 7.67 25.02
N PHE A 311 12.03 8.23 23.82
CA PHE A 311 12.82 9.40 23.48
C PHE A 311 11.91 10.47 22.91
N LYS A 312 12.16 11.73 23.27
CA LYS A 312 11.44 12.88 22.72
C LYS A 312 12.27 13.48 21.59
N ALA A 313 11.74 13.42 20.38
CA ALA A 313 12.31 14.11 19.23
C ALA A 313 11.68 15.48 19.08
N THR A 314 12.52 16.44 18.75
CA THR A 314 12.17 17.85 18.66
C THR A 314 12.17 18.27 17.20
N GLU A 315 11.17 19.05 16.80
CA GLU A 315 11.08 19.56 15.44
C GLU A 315 12.27 20.46 15.09
N ASP A 316 12.73 20.34 13.85
CA ASP A 316 13.71 21.24 13.27
C ASP A 316 13.03 22.48 12.69
N LYS A 317 13.48 23.66 13.12
CA LYS A 317 12.92 24.94 12.66
C LYS A 317 13.19 25.22 11.19
N ASP A 318 14.31 24.73 10.68
CA ASP A 318 14.71 24.95 9.30
C ASP A 318 14.09 23.91 8.36
N GLU A 319 13.57 22.81 8.92
CA GLU A 319 12.91 21.71 8.20
C GLU A 319 11.60 21.28 8.91
N PRO A 320 10.52 22.10 8.84
CA PRO A 320 9.24 21.81 9.50
C PRO A 320 8.69 20.42 9.13
N GLY A 321 8.07 19.75 10.11
CA GLY A 321 7.62 18.37 9.97
C GLY A 321 8.73 17.32 10.12
N THR A 322 9.97 17.72 10.42
CA THR A 322 11.08 16.79 10.69
C THR A 322 11.53 16.90 12.14
N PHE A 323 11.49 15.78 12.85
CA PHE A 323 11.80 15.67 14.28
C PHE A 323 13.05 14.85 14.51
N ARG A 324 13.95 15.35 15.36
CA ARG A 324 15.28 14.77 15.58
C ARG A 324 15.55 14.52 17.05
N VAL A 325 16.18 13.39 17.36
CA VAL A 325 16.74 13.10 18.68
C VAL A 325 18.05 12.33 18.56
N TRP A 326 19.02 12.70 19.38
CA TRP A 326 20.27 11.95 19.53
C TRP A 326 20.10 10.91 20.64
N ILE A 327 20.43 9.66 20.33
CA ILE A 327 20.45 8.58 21.32
C ILE A 327 21.86 7.98 21.39
N LYS A 328 22.27 7.52 22.57
CA LYS A 328 23.61 6.99 22.82
C LYS A 328 23.53 5.51 23.23
N PRO A 329 23.85 4.57 22.32
CA PRO A 329 23.92 3.16 22.65
C PRO A 329 25.08 2.88 23.62
N VAL A 330 24.83 2.20 24.73
CA VAL A 330 25.84 1.87 25.77
C VAL A 330 25.77 0.40 26.16
N THR A 331 26.90 -0.16 26.59
CA THR A 331 26.96 -1.56 27.07
C THR A 331 26.54 -1.71 28.53
N ALA A 332 26.70 -0.64 29.33
CA ALA A 332 26.28 -0.59 30.73
C ALA A 332 24.78 -0.30 30.85
N ALA A 333 24.25 -0.32 32.09
CA ALA A 333 22.91 0.20 32.34
C ALA A 333 22.86 1.68 31.95
N ALA A 334 21.81 2.09 31.23
CA ALA A 334 21.64 3.47 30.82
C ALA A 334 21.43 4.37 32.05
N VAL A 335 22.20 5.45 32.15
CA VAL A 335 22.15 6.39 33.28
C VAL A 335 21.58 7.73 32.86
N ALA A 336 21.96 8.21 31.68
CA ALA A 336 21.44 9.47 31.12
C ALA A 336 20.15 9.26 30.32
N ASP A 337 19.39 10.34 30.11
CA ASP A 337 18.10 10.29 29.39
C ASP A 337 18.23 9.93 27.92
N ASP A 338 19.37 10.25 27.31
CA ASP A 338 19.71 9.95 25.92
C ASP A 338 20.33 8.56 25.73
N GLU A 339 20.62 7.81 26.80
CA GLU A 339 21.30 6.52 26.71
C GLU A 339 20.35 5.33 26.48
N ILE A 340 20.78 4.30 25.76
CA ILE A 340 20.06 3.02 25.70
C ILE A 340 21.02 1.86 25.79
N LYS A 341 20.69 0.88 26.66
CA LYS A 341 21.52 -0.31 26.82
C LYS A 341 21.33 -1.26 25.66
N VAL A 342 22.43 -1.65 25.03
CA VAL A 342 22.50 -2.70 24.02
C VAL A 342 23.87 -3.35 24.06
N GLY A 343 23.91 -4.66 23.93
CA GLY A 343 25.12 -5.45 24.01
C GLY A 343 25.80 -5.62 22.66
N GLU A 344 26.94 -6.29 22.70
CA GLU A 344 27.77 -6.48 21.54
C GLU A 344 27.07 -7.29 20.44
N GLY A 345 26.95 -6.69 19.26
CA GLY A 345 26.34 -7.30 18.09
C GLY A 345 24.81 -7.23 18.08
N GLY A 346 24.22 -6.63 19.11
CA GLY A 346 22.80 -6.39 19.27
C GLY A 346 22.22 -5.37 18.28
N THR A 347 20.90 -5.22 18.35
CA THR A 347 20.11 -4.37 17.45
C THR A 347 19.22 -3.46 18.28
N LEU A 348 19.11 -2.22 17.84
CA LEU A 348 18.10 -1.28 18.32
C LEU A 348 16.97 -1.21 17.30
N THR A 349 15.73 -1.25 17.76
CA THR A 349 14.53 -1.08 16.94
C THR A 349 13.75 0.12 17.46
N ALA A 350 13.70 1.18 16.65
CA ALA A 350 12.87 2.35 16.93
C ALA A 350 11.46 2.13 16.39
N ILE A 351 10.46 2.62 17.13
CA ILE A 351 9.04 2.46 16.87
C ILE A 351 8.38 3.82 17.07
N TYR A 352 7.75 4.33 16.02
CA TYR A 352 6.99 5.58 16.02
C TYR A 352 5.53 5.31 15.62
N ARG A 353 4.58 5.86 16.37
CA ARG A 353 3.14 5.71 16.07
C ARG A 353 2.69 6.80 15.10
N ASP A 354 2.63 6.46 13.82
CA ASP A 354 2.00 7.30 12.81
C ASP A 354 0.47 7.20 12.98
N ALA A 355 -0.14 8.26 13.52
CA ALA A 355 -1.57 8.32 13.80
C ALA A 355 -2.39 8.54 12.52
N GLU A 356 -1.94 9.45 11.67
CA GLU A 356 -2.62 9.86 10.46
C GLU A 356 -1.74 9.57 9.24
N ASN A 357 -2.19 8.66 8.37
CA ASN A 357 -1.46 8.29 7.16
C ASN A 357 -2.42 7.96 6.01
N THR A 358 -1.88 7.82 4.81
CA THR A 358 -2.60 7.27 3.65
C THR A 358 -2.34 5.78 3.47
N GLU A 359 -1.21 5.27 3.99
CA GLU A 359 -0.83 3.87 3.89
C GLU A 359 -0.47 3.28 5.26
N PRO A 360 -1.31 2.41 5.83
CA PRO A 360 -2.54 1.80 5.29
C PRO A 360 -3.84 2.60 5.51
N GLY A 361 -3.78 3.86 5.93
CA GLY A 361 -4.95 4.70 6.20
C GLY A 361 -5.55 4.51 7.60
N VAL A 362 -4.78 3.92 8.52
CA VAL A 362 -5.14 3.75 9.94
C VAL A 362 -3.89 3.94 10.79
N PRO A 363 -4.03 4.31 12.08
CA PRO A 363 -2.89 4.43 12.98
C PRO A 363 -1.99 3.18 12.93
N THR A 364 -0.71 3.37 12.60
CA THR A 364 0.25 2.30 12.29
C THR A 364 1.61 2.60 12.90
N ASP A 365 2.30 1.56 13.36
CA ASP A 365 3.64 1.70 13.92
C ASP A 365 4.67 1.63 12.79
N ARG A 366 5.46 2.69 12.63
CA ARG A 366 6.63 2.77 11.76
C ARG A 366 7.84 2.26 12.53
N GLN A 367 8.69 1.47 11.88
CA GLN A 367 9.84 0.86 12.52
C GLN A 367 11.11 1.10 11.72
N ALA A 368 12.19 1.36 12.45
CA ALA A 368 13.55 1.41 11.92
C ALA A 368 14.46 0.54 12.79
N SER A 369 15.54 0.00 12.24
CA SER A 369 16.48 -0.78 13.02
C SER A 369 17.92 -0.52 12.62
N ILE A 370 18.80 -0.52 13.61
CA ILE A 370 20.24 -0.32 13.46
C ILE A 370 21.00 -1.35 14.29
N ARG A 371 22.13 -1.84 13.78
CA ARG A 371 22.90 -2.91 14.42
C ARG A 371 24.23 -2.43 14.98
N HIS A 372 24.66 -2.98 16.11
CA HIS A 372 26.00 -2.72 16.62
C HIS A 372 27.06 -3.18 15.61
N ALA A 373 28.08 -2.36 15.38
CA ALA A 373 29.25 -2.65 14.58
C ALA A 373 30.19 -3.64 15.29
N ALA A 374 29.71 -4.86 15.54
CA ALA A 374 30.55 -5.96 16.00
C ALA A 374 31.28 -6.61 14.82
N PHE A 375 32.47 -7.15 15.10
CA PHE A 375 33.12 -8.05 14.16
C PHE A 375 32.25 -9.28 13.95
N ALA A 376 32.02 -9.61 12.69
CA ALA A 376 31.43 -10.87 12.28
C ALA A 376 32.22 -11.38 11.09
N SER A 377 32.44 -12.69 11.01
CA SER A 377 33.05 -13.29 9.83
C SER A 377 32.18 -12.95 8.61
N PRO A 378 32.71 -12.25 7.60
CA PRO A 378 31.92 -11.84 6.45
C PRO A 378 31.45 -13.09 5.70
N VAL A 379 30.17 -13.11 5.36
CA VAL A 379 29.58 -14.17 4.52
C VAL A 379 29.23 -13.54 3.19
N LEU A 380 29.94 -13.91 2.13
CA LEU A 380 29.56 -13.55 0.77
C LEU A 380 28.43 -14.48 0.31
N ARG A 381 27.28 -13.91 -0.04
CA ARG A 381 26.19 -14.63 -0.68
C ARG A 381 26.01 -14.08 -2.09
N LEU A 382 26.04 -14.96 -3.08
CA LEU A 382 25.74 -14.65 -4.46
C LEU A 382 24.32 -15.14 -4.73
N SER A 383 23.41 -14.24 -5.08
CA SER A 383 22.06 -14.56 -5.51
C SER A 383 21.77 -13.83 -6.81
N HIS A 384 20.95 -14.44 -7.67
CA HIS A 384 20.38 -13.74 -8.81
C HIS A 384 19.41 -12.66 -8.29
N SER A 385 19.36 -11.49 -8.92
CA SER A 385 18.55 -10.34 -8.48
C SER A 385 17.04 -10.59 -8.41
N THR A 386 16.58 -11.72 -8.94
CA THR A 386 15.18 -12.13 -8.99
C THR A 386 14.81 -13.20 -7.95
N VAL A 387 15.73 -13.59 -7.06
CA VAL A 387 15.51 -14.70 -6.12
C VAL A 387 15.83 -14.26 -4.69
N THR A 388 14.90 -14.49 -3.77
CA THR A 388 15.11 -14.30 -2.34
C THR A 388 16.21 -15.25 -1.85
N PRO A 389 17.18 -14.80 -1.05
CA PRO A 389 18.25 -15.66 -0.55
C PRO A 389 17.68 -16.90 0.15
N ILE A 390 18.06 -18.09 -0.32
CA ILE A 390 17.67 -19.36 0.32
C ILE A 390 18.32 -19.41 1.71
N ASP A 391 17.52 -19.71 2.74
CA ASP A 391 18.08 -20.09 4.03
C ASP A 391 18.63 -21.51 3.91
N PHE A 392 19.96 -21.65 3.83
CA PHE A 392 20.60 -22.96 3.73
C PHE A 392 20.30 -23.89 4.91
N LYS A 393 19.82 -23.35 6.05
CA LYS A 393 19.36 -24.15 7.18
C LYS A 393 18.01 -24.83 6.93
N SER A 394 17.24 -24.36 5.96
CA SER A 394 15.93 -24.92 5.60
C SER A 394 16.01 -25.98 4.49
N LEU A 395 17.22 -26.32 4.02
CA LEU A 395 17.41 -27.39 3.04
C LEU A 395 17.41 -28.76 3.73
N PRO A 396 16.84 -29.80 3.10
CA PRO A 396 16.68 -31.12 3.72
C PRO A 396 18.00 -31.86 3.99
N HIS A 397 19.15 -31.32 3.59
CA HIS A 397 20.48 -31.87 3.88
C HIS A 397 21.38 -30.73 4.42
N PRO A 398 21.96 -30.84 5.62
CA PRO A 398 22.86 -29.83 6.15
C PRO A 398 24.16 -29.80 5.32
N LEU A 399 24.36 -28.73 4.55
CA LEU A 399 25.52 -28.56 3.68
C LEU A 399 26.73 -28.02 4.48
N VAL A 400 27.91 -28.57 4.18
CA VAL A 400 29.18 -28.23 4.87
C VAL A 400 29.70 -26.87 4.37
N ALA A 401 30.15 -26.01 5.29
CA ALA A 401 30.37 -24.58 5.11
C ALA A 401 31.50 -24.12 4.15
N ARG A 402 32.02 -24.98 3.27
CA ARG A 402 33.26 -24.70 2.52
C ARG A 402 33.28 -25.07 1.02
N GLU A 403 32.14 -25.22 0.38
CA GLU A 403 32.11 -25.39 -1.09
C GLU A 403 31.58 -24.13 -1.79
N LEU A 404 32.37 -23.59 -2.73
CA LEU A 404 31.89 -22.72 -3.80
C LEU A 404 31.32 -23.63 -4.89
N ARG A 405 30.10 -23.34 -5.38
CA ARG A 405 29.61 -23.95 -6.62
C ARG A 405 29.31 -22.89 -7.68
N PRO A 406 29.67 -23.14 -8.95
CA PRO A 406 29.25 -22.31 -10.08
C PRO A 406 27.72 -22.39 -10.22
N GLY A 407 27.08 -21.25 -10.46
CA GLY A 407 25.62 -21.08 -10.46
C GLY A 407 24.86 -21.74 -11.62
N PHE A 408 25.43 -22.74 -12.29
CA PHE A 408 24.77 -23.52 -13.33
C PHE A 408 25.42 -24.91 -13.43
N ASP A 409 24.89 -25.89 -12.71
CA ASP A 409 25.02 -27.28 -13.14
C ASP A 409 23.66 -27.73 -13.65
N ARG A 410 23.66 -28.20 -14.88
CA ARG A 410 22.55 -28.92 -15.51
C ARG A 410 22.26 -30.12 -14.62
N ILE A 411 21.07 -30.19 -14.03
CA ILE A 411 20.59 -31.42 -13.43
C ILE A 411 20.28 -32.36 -14.59
N ASP A 412 21.29 -33.10 -15.05
CA ASP A 412 21.07 -34.26 -15.89
C ASP A 412 20.41 -35.33 -15.01
N PHE A 413 19.10 -35.48 -15.14
CA PHE A 413 18.39 -36.65 -14.64
C PHE A 413 18.79 -37.85 -15.51
N THR A 414 19.95 -38.44 -15.27
CA THR A 414 20.15 -39.84 -15.64
C THR A 414 19.47 -40.69 -14.58
N ALA A 415 18.33 -41.25 -14.98
CA ALA A 415 17.59 -42.24 -14.21
C ALA A 415 18.56 -43.36 -13.77
N THR A 416 18.56 -43.64 -12.48
CA THR A 416 19.13 -44.86 -11.92
C THR A 416 18.32 -46.05 -12.42
N GLY A 417 18.85 -46.72 -13.44
CA GLY A 417 18.51 -48.10 -13.78
C GLY A 417 19.78 -48.93 -13.61
N GLU A 418 19.71 -49.93 -12.75
CA GLU A 418 20.70 -51.00 -12.60
C GLU A 418 21.01 -51.64 -13.97
N ASP A 419 22.27 -51.56 -14.42
CA ASP A 419 23.10 -52.69 -14.88
C ASP A 419 24.37 -52.19 -15.59
N ALA A 420 25.50 -52.83 -15.25
CA ALA A 420 26.89 -52.53 -15.63
C ALA A 420 27.23 -52.89 -17.12
N PRO A 421 28.43 -52.61 -17.68
CA PRO A 421 29.78 -52.77 -17.10
C PRO A 421 30.57 -51.47 -16.86
#